data_AF-A0A4R3LVW5-F1
#
_entry.id   AF-A0A4R3LVW5-F1
#
_cell.length_a   1.000
_cell.length_b   1.000
_cell.length_c   1.000
_cell.angle_alpha   90.00
_cell.angle_beta   90.00
_cell.angle_gamma   90.00
#
_symmetry.space_group_name_H-M   'P 1'
#
loop_
_entity.id
_entity.type
_entity.pdbx_description
1 polymer ?
#
loop_
_entity_poly.entity_id
_entity_poly.type
_entity_poly.pdbx_seq_one_letter_code
_entity_poly.pdbx_strand_id
1 'polypeptide(L)'
;MADARAPLTHRLAAGLRREFGVISFSGATASLAFRTAIAVVLAVLAALWLHLDNPYWAGITALGIIQQDLAASLARSIDRCLGTLAGAVIGYLGAHFVADHLMFQLICAGATIFGIYGQERSKHGYAALLMAGTVILVMFGAMETPDATLHVAVYRALEIMVGVAVACLVDYVFGPTGPALPAARKPGFFTRPIDRGLLVTAVTGGIATALIPVIWEGLQLPGLGQTPITAFVIMIGMRREPAWTALNRLAGCIVGGGFGLLCMRFIGDDPVAWIACLFAGLYVVAHVKHGKGDAAYVGYQAGIALIMAMVQGFAPSPDILPAINRLAGIMGGITVVLVSQPLIAPLVARGLAYLLDWDRLPSNTGDR
;
A
#
# COMPACT_ATOMS: atom_id res chain seq x y z
N MET A 1 11.78 4.26 -25.15
CA MET A 1 10.45 4.39 -24.53
C MET A 1 9.66 3.16 -24.94
N ALA A 2 9.12 2.39 -23.98
CA ALA A 2 8.26 1.26 -24.34
C ALA A 2 7.05 1.80 -25.10
N ASP A 3 6.68 1.15 -26.20
CA ASP A 3 5.51 1.52 -27.00
C ASP A 3 4.26 1.45 -26.11
N ALA A 4 3.64 2.60 -25.83
CA ALA A 4 2.47 2.68 -24.96
C ALA A 4 1.27 1.91 -25.52
N ARG A 5 1.32 1.52 -26.81
CA ARG A 5 0.31 0.71 -27.50
C ARG A 5 0.58 -0.79 -27.44
N ALA A 6 1.74 -1.22 -26.96
CA ALA A 6 2.05 -2.64 -26.81
C ALA A 6 1.15 -3.30 -25.73
N PRO A 7 0.80 -4.60 -25.88
CA PRO A 7 0.06 -5.33 -24.86
C PRO A 7 0.70 -5.17 -23.48
N LEU A 8 -0.11 -5.01 -22.43
CA LEU A 8 0.39 -4.77 -21.06
C LEU A 8 1.39 -5.87 -20.62
N THR A 9 1.17 -7.12 -21.01
CA THR A 9 2.08 -8.23 -20.72
C THR A 9 3.45 -8.07 -21.37
N HIS A 10 3.52 -7.57 -22.60
CA HIS A 10 4.77 -7.28 -23.28
C HIS A 10 5.51 -6.10 -22.63
N ARG A 11 4.78 -5.03 -22.26
CA ARG A 11 5.33 -3.90 -21.49
C ARG A 11 5.92 -4.36 -20.16
N LEU A 12 5.21 -5.23 -19.44
CA LEU A 12 5.67 -5.81 -18.18
C LEU A 12 6.94 -6.65 -18.38
N ALA A 13 6.95 -7.57 -19.35
CA ALA A 13 8.09 -8.43 -19.63
C ALA A 13 9.34 -7.62 -20.02
N ALA A 14 9.17 -6.61 -20.89
CA ALA A 14 10.25 -5.71 -21.28
C ALA A 14 10.77 -4.87 -20.10
N GLY A 15 9.86 -4.35 -19.27
CA GLY A 15 10.20 -3.60 -18.05
C GLY A 15 10.99 -4.45 -17.06
N LEU A 16 10.50 -5.65 -16.74
CA LEU A 16 11.20 -6.58 -15.85
C LEU A 16 12.56 -6.99 -16.43
N ARG A 17 12.64 -7.37 -17.70
CA ARG A 17 13.91 -7.73 -18.34
C ARG A 17 14.94 -6.61 -18.27
N ARG A 18 14.50 -5.36 -18.44
CA ARG A 18 15.37 -4.18 -18.28
C ARG A 18 15.86 -4.02 -16.85
N GLU A 19 14.97 -4.09 -15.85
CA GLU A 19 15.37 -3.92 -14.46
C GLU A 19 16.28 -5.07 -13.97
N PHE A 20 15.97 -6.32 -14.33
CA PHE A 20 16.82 -7.48 -14.02
C PHE A 20 18.17 -7.43 -14.75
N GLY A 21 18.22 -6.93 -15.98
CA GLY A 21 19.45 -6.82 -16.77
C GLY A 21 20.43 -5.76 -16.26
N VAL A 22 20.02 -4.90 -15.33
CA VAL A 22 20.83 -3.79 -14.78
C VAL A 22 21.09 -3.99 -13.28
N ILE A 23 20.79 -5.17 -12.71
CA ILE A 23 21.16 -5.46 -11.33
C ILE A 23 22.68 -5.38 -11.19
N SER A 24 23.12 -4.44 -10.40
CA SER A 24 24.53 -4.21 -10.09
C SER A 24 24.76 -4.35 -8.58
N PHE A 25 26.00 -4.69 -8.22
CA PHE A 25 26.46 -4.66 -6.82
C PHE A 25 27.05 -3.31 -6.43
N SER A 26 27.16 -2.38 -7.38
CA SER A 26 27.72 -1.04 -7.17
C SER A 26 26.82 0.05 -7.75
N GLY A 27 26.93 1.25 -7.20
CA GLY A 27 26.17 2.43 -7.63
C GLY A 27 24.96 2.78 -6.74
N ALA A 28 24.25 3.84 -7.13
CA ALA A 28 23.19 4.43 -6.32
C ALA A 28 22.01 3.46 -6.08
N THR A 29 21.57 2.74 -7.11
CA THR A 29 20.48 1.76 -6.98
C THR A 29 20.86 0.60 -6.06
N ALA A 30 22.11 0.11 -6.14
CA ALA A 30 22.62 -0.94 -5.28
C ALA A 30 22.69 -0.51 -3.81
N SER A 31 23.21 0.69 -3.55
CA SER A 31 23.23 1.28 -2.20
C SER A 31 21.81 1.43 -1.63
N LEU A 32 20.87 1.89 -2.45
CA LEU A 32 19.49 2.07 -2.01
C LEU A 32 18.75 0.75 -1.79
N ALA A 33 19.00 -0.25 -2.64
CA ALA A 33 18.51 -1.61 -2.48
C ALA A 33 19.05 -2.25 -1.19
N PHE A 34 20.35 -2.08 -0.92
CA PHE A 34 20.99 -2.52 0.32
C PHE A 34 20.35 -1.88 1.55
N ARG A 35 20.27 -0.53 1.58
CA ARG A 35 19.60 0.23 2.66
C ARG A 35 18.18 -0.27 2.91
N THR A 36 17.43 -0.50 1.84
CA THR A 36 16.05 -1.01 1.95
C THR A 36 16.03 -2.42 2.53
N ALA A 37 16.85 -3.34 2.03
CA ALA A 37 16.89 -4.72 2.49
C ALA A 37 17.32 -4.83 3.96
N ILE A 38 18.40 -4.13 4.35
CA ILE A 38 18.88 -4.16 5.74
C ILE A 38 17.89 -3.48 6.69
N ALA A 39 17.26 -2.37 6.29
CA ALA A 39 16.22 -1.73 7.11
C ALA A 39 15.03 -2.65 7.37
N VAL A 40 14.57 -3.38 6.35
CA VAL A 40 13.46 -4.33 6.48
C VAL A 40 13.84 -5.48 7.41
N VAL A 41 15.01 -6.09 7.23
CA VAL A 41 15.48 -7.19 8.08
C VAL A 41 15.62 -6.74 9.53
N LEU A 42 16.28 -5.61 9.78
CA LEU A 42 16.45 -5.08 11.13
C LEU A 42 15.11 -4.67 11.77
N ALA A 43 14.17 -4.13 10.98
CA ALA A 43 12.85 -3.76 11.49
C ALA A 43 12.04 -4.99 11.91
N VAL A 44 12.11 -6.06 11.12
CA VAL A 44 11.47 -7.35 11.45
C VAL A 44 12.10 -7.95 12.69
N LEU A 45 13.43 -7.99 12.79
CA LEU A 45 14.12 -8.52 13.97
C LEU A 45 13.82 -7.71 15.24
N ALA A 46 13.77 -6.37 15.13
CA ALA A 46 13.38 -5.51 16.24
C ALA A 46 11.93 -5.75 16.67
N ALA A 47 11.01 -5.89 15.72
CA ALA A 47 9.61 -6.17 16.02
C ALA A 47 9.41 -7.56 16.67
N LEU A 48 10.13 -8.58 16.19
CA LEU A 48 10.15 -9.91 16.80
C LEU A 48 10.73 -9.88 18.22
N TRP A 49 11.82 -9.14 18.42
CA TRP A 49 12.45 -9.00 19.75
C TRP A 49 11.54 -8.26 20.76
N LEU A 50 10.75 -7.31 20.27
CA LEU A 50 9.72 -6.62 21.05
C LEU A 50 8.42 -7.43 21.19
N HIS A 51 8.36 -8.65 20.65
CA HIS A 51 7.19 -9.53 20.69
C HIS A 51 5.92 -8.86 20.15
N LEU A 52 6.06 -8.09 19.07
CA LEU A 52 4.91 -7.50 18.37
C LEU A 52 4.18 -8.58 17.57
N ASP A 53 2.84 -8.52 17.56
CA ASP A 53 1.97 -9.49 16.88
C ASP A 53 2.30 -9.67 15.40
N ASN A 54 2.47 -8.57 14.66
CA ASN A 54 2.60 -8.61 13.21
C ASN A 54 3.91 -7.94 12.74
N PRO A 55 5.07 -8.59 12.95
CA PRO A 55 6.38 -8.02 12.64
C PRO A 55 6.58 -7.71 11.16
N TYR A 56 5.82 -8.37 10.27
CA TYR A 56 5.81 -8.08 8.84
C TYR A 56 5.42 -6.62 8.53
N TRP A 57 4.61 -5.96 9.38
CA TRP A 57 4.23 -4.57 9.17
C TRP A 57 5.35 -3.56 9.45
N ALA A 58 6.25 -3.87 10.39
CA ALA A 58 7.47 -3.11 10.60
C ALA A 58 8.36 -3.20 9.34
N GLY A 59 8.53 -4.41 8.80
CA GLY A 59 9.25 -4.64 7.55
C GLY A 59 8.64 -3.89 6.35
N ILE A 60 7.32 -4.01 6.15
CA ILE A 60 6.62 -3.32 5.05
C ILE A 60 6.77 -1.79 5.16
N THR A 61 6.82 -1.28 6.39
CA THR A 61 7.05 0.14 6.63
C THR A 61 8.43 0.57 6.19
N ALA A 62 9.48 -0.15 6.63
CA ALA A 62 10.84 0.11 6.19
C ALA A 62 10.97 0.03 4.66
N LEU A 63 10.34 -0.97 4.02
CA LEU A 63 10.28 -1.08 2.56
C LEU A 63 9.64 0.16 1.91
N GLY A 64 8.62 0.75 2.52
CA GLY A 64 7.84 1.88 2.01
C GLY A 64 8.53 3.23 2.07
N ILE A 65 9.27 3.51 3.14
CA ILE A 65 9.71 4.87 3.45
C ILE A 65 11.11 5.20 2.93
N ILE A 66 12.01 4.22 2.83
CA ILE A 66 13.38 4.42 2.32
C ILE A 66 13.35 5.02 0.91
N GLN A 67 13.91 6.23 0.77
CA GLN A 67 14.08 7.02 -0.46
C GLN A 67 15.56 7.26 -0.77
N GLN A 68 15.84 7.85 -1.94
CA GLN A 68 17.18 8.23 -2.39
C GLN A 68 17.93 9.04 -1.32
N ASP A 69 17.28 10.09 -0.79
CA ASP A 69 17.86 11.05 0.15
C ASP A 69 17.22 10.95 1.54
N LEU A 70 18.02 11.17 2.59
CA LEU A 70 17.58 11.11 3.99
C LEU A 70 16.39 12.03 4.28
N ALA A 71 16.42 13.26 3.79
CA ALA A 71 15.34 14.22 4.02
C ALA A 71 14.01 13.77 3.38
N ALA A 72 14.06 13.08 2.23
CA ALA A 72 12.87 12.52 1.60
C ALA A 72 12.33 11.31 2.39
N SER A 73 13.21 10.46 2.91
CA SER A 73 12.84 9.36 3.81
C SER A 73 12.21 9.87 5.11
N LEU A 74 12.78 10.92 5.72
CA LEU A 74 12.24 11.53 6.93
C LEU A 74 10.86 12.16 6.69
N ALA A 75 10.68 12.89 5.60
CA ALA A 75 9.38 13.46 5.25
C ALA A 75 8.30 12.37 5.08
N ARG A 76 8.63 11.26 4.40
CA ARG A 76 7.70 10.11 4.28
C ARG A 76 7.47 9.40 5.61
N SER A 77 8.48 9.36 6.48
CA SER A 77 8.40 8.74 7.81
C SER A 77 7.45 9.53 8.72
N ILE A 78 7.53 10.86 8.72
CA ILE A 78 6.58 11.72 9.44
C ILE A 78 5.16 11.47 8.96
N ASP A 79 4.95 11.48 7.63
CA ASP A 79 3.64 11.17 7.05
C ASP A 79 3.14 9.77 7.44
N ARG A 80 4.04 8.78 7.49
CA ARG A 80 3.75 7.41 7.90
C ARG A 80 3.27 7.33 9.35
N CYS A 81 3.96 8.02 10.26
CA CYS A 81 3.58 8.11 11.68
C CYS A 81 2.24 8.83 11.86
N LEU A 82 2.10 10.03 11.30
CA LEU A 82 0.89 10.84 11.44
C LEU A 82 -0.35 10.13 10.88
N GLY A 83 -0.23 9.56 9.68
CA GLY A 83 -1.31 8.84 9.05
C GLY A 83 -1.75 7.63 9.87
N THR A 84 -0.80 6.81 10.33
CA THR A 84 -1.11 5.60 11.09
C THR A 84 -1.72 5.93 12.45
N LEU A 85 -1.15 6.87 13.20
CA LEU A 85 -1.69 7.25 14.51
C LEU A 85 -3.09 7.82 14.40
N ALA A 86 -3.31 8.75 13.47
CA ALA A 86 -4.64 9.31 13.24
C ALA A 86 -5.64 8.22 12.82
N GLY A 87 -5.23 7.31 11.93
CA GLY A 87 -6.08 6.23 11.47
C GLY A 87 -6.37 5.17 12.54
N ALA A 88 -5.42 4.88 13.42
CA ALA A 88 -5.61 3.96 14.54
C ALA A 88 -6.60 4.54 15.56
N VAL A 89 -6.50 5.83 15.88
CA VAL A 89 -7.45 6.53 16.77
C VAL A 89 -8.85 6.58 16.15
N ILE A 90 -8.96 7.03 14.89
CA ILE A 90 -10.26 7.13 14.20
C ILE A 90 -10.89 5.74 14.02
N GLY A 91 -10.09 4.73 13.64
CA GLY A 91 -10.55 3.35 13.50
C GLY A 91 -11.02 2.75 14.81
N TYR A 92 -10.29 2.97 15.91
CA TYR A 92 -10.70 2.50 17.24
C TYR A 92 -12.00 3.17 17.71
N LEU A 93 -12.14 4.49 17.53
CA LEU A 93 -13.38 5.19 17.84
C LEU A 93 -14.53 4.70 16.96
N GLY A 94 -14.27 4.51 15.66
CA GLY A 94 -15.24 3.99 14.70
C GLY A 94 -15.71 2.56 15.01
N ALA A 95 -14.86 1.74 15.64
CA ALA A 95 -15.18 0.35 15.94
C ALA A 95 -16.40 0.19 16.87
N HIS A 96 -16.70 1.21 17.69
CA HIS A 96 -17.92 1.23 18.51
C HIS A 96 -19.20 1.21 17.67
N PHE A 97 -19.11 1.58 16.39
CA PHE A 97 -20.22 1.59 15.44
C PHE A 97 -20.20 0.40 14.47
N VAL A 98 -19.35 -0.61 14.70
CA VAL A 98 -19.21 -1.76 13.77
C VAL A 98 -20.50 -2.57 13.63
N ALA A 99 -21.31 -2.63 14.69
CA ALA A 99 -22.61 -3.32 14.68
C ALA A 99 -23.69 -2.55 13.88
N ASP A 100 -23.52 -1.24 13.68
CA ASP A 100 -24.40 -0.46 12.81
C ASP A 100 -23.81 -0.45 11.40
N HIS A 101 -24.39 -1.28 10.53
CA HIS A 101 -23.94 -1.44 9.15
C HIS A 101 -23.87 -0.10 8.39
N LEU A 102 -24.79 0.83 8.63
CA LEU A 102 -24.79 2.12 7.95
C LEU A 102 -23.63 2.99 8.45
N MET A 103 -23.44 3.08 9.76
CA MET A 103 -22.32 3.86 10.33
C MET A 103 -20.96 3.29 9.90
N PHE A 104 -20.80 1.97 9.93
CA PHE A 104 -19.61 1.29 9.43
C PHE A 104 -19.30 1.68 7.98
N GLN A 105 -20.31 1.58 7.11
CA GLN A 105 -20.19 1.90 5.68
C GLN A 105 -19.84 3.36 5.46
N LEU A 106 -20.47 4.29 6.18
CA LEU A 106 -20.20 5.72 6.06
C LEU A 106 -18.79 6.09 6.54
N ILE A 107 -18.31 5.50 7.63
CA ILE A 107 -16.95 5.72 8.14
C ILE A 107 -15.92 5.21 7.12
N CYS A 108 -16.10 3.99 6.60
CA CYS A 108 -15.18 3.43 5.60
C CYS A 108 -15.21 4.21 4.29
N ALA A 109 -16.39 4.60 3.81
CA ALA A 109 -16.52 5.44 2.62
C ALA A 109 -15.85 6.81 2.82
N GLY A 110 -16.12 7.47 3.95
CA GLY A 110 -15.53 8.77 4.28
C GLY A 110 -14.01 8.72 4.38
N ALA A 111 -13.47 7.69 5.04
CA ALA A 111 -12.03 7.45 5.11
C ALA A 111 -11.42 7.27 3.72
N THR A 112 -12.01 6.43 2.87
CA THR A 112 -11.55 6.22 1.49
C THR A 112 -11.61 7.51 0.65
N ILE A 113 -12.71 8.26 0.73
CA ILE A 113 -12.88 9.53 0.01
C ILE A 113 -11.78 10.51 0.42
N PHE A 114 -11.58 10.68 1.73
CA PHE A 114 -10.53 11.54 2.27
C PHE A 114 -9.15 11.09 1.83
N GLY A 115 -8.86 9.78 1.88
CA GLY A 115 -7.59 9.20 1.48
C GLY A 115 -7.25 9.46 0.02
N ILE A 116 -8.17 9.13 -0.90
CA ILE A 116 -7.98 9.31 -2.35
C ILE A 116 -7.84 10.80 -2.69
N TYR A 117 -8.76 11.64 -2.20
CA TYR A 117 -8.76 13.06 -2.53
C TYR A 117 -7.55 13.78 -1.89
N GLY A 118 -7.28 13.50 -0.62
CA GLY A 118 -6.18 14.07 0.14
C GLY A 118 -4.81 13.66 -0.39
N GLN A 119 -4.66 12.43 -0.90
CA GLN A 119 -3.41 11.98 -1.49
C GLN A 119 -2.98 12.85 -2.67
N GLU A 120 -3.89 13.18 -3.58
CA GLU A 120 -3.57 13.96 -4.78
C GLU A 120 -3.46 15.47 -4.49
N ARG A 121 -4.19 15.95 -3.47
CA ARG A 121 -4.33 17.40 -3.20
C ARG A 121 -3.45 17.95 -2.09
N SER A 122 -3.08 17.13 -1.09
CA SER A 122 -2.36 17.59 0.10
C SER A 122 -0.85 17.35 0.00
N LYS A 123 -0.05 18.30 0.51
CA LYS A 123 1.40 18.13 0.72
C LYS A 123 1.69 16.86 1.52
N HIS A 124 0.89 16.61 2.56
CA HIS A 124 0.94 15.41 3.41
C HIS A 124 0.01 14.30 2.87
N GLY A 125 -0.06 14.16 1.54
CA GLY A 125 -0.96 13.21 0.90
C GLY A 125 -0.66 11.75 1.25
N TYR A 126 0.60 11.43 1.59
CA TYR A 126 0.96 10.09 2.06
C TYR A 126 0.38 9.82 3.45
N ALA A 127 0.32 10.82 4.34
CA ALA A 127 -0.36 10.68 5.64
C ALA A 127 -1.87 10.44 5.47
N ALA A 128 -2.53 11.18 4.57
CA ALA A 128 -3.95 11.01 4.29
C ALA A 128 -4.27 9.60 3.76
N LEU A 129 -3.44 9.11 2.85
CA LEU A 129 -3.54 7.75 2.30
C LEU A 129 -3.48 6.69 3.42
N LEU A 130 -2.52 6.83 4.32
CA LEU A 130 -2.26 5.83 5.36
C LEU A 130 -3.25 5.90 6.51
N MET A 131 -3.77 7.09 6.81
CA MET A 131 -4.88 7.24 7.74
C MET A 131 -6.09 6.47 7.24
N ALA A 132 -6.50 6.70 5.99
CA ALA A 132 -7.63 5.99 5.39
C ALA A 132 -7.44 4.46 5.41
N GLY A 133 -6.28 3.98 4.96
CA GLY A 133 -5.96 2.55 4.98
C GLY A 133 -5.93 1.94 6.38
N THR A 134 -5.50 2.70 7.39
CA THR A 134 -5.44 2.23 8.79
C THR A 134 -6.82 2.22 9.44
N VAL A 135 -7.67 3.22 9.16
CA VAL A 135 -9.09 3.22 9.60
C VAL A 135 -9.78 1.96 9.07
N ILE A 136 -9.65 1.70 7.76
CA ILE A 136 -10.26 0.52 7.13
C ILE A 136 -9.73 -0.77 7.77
N LEU A 137 -8.41 -0.89 7.96
CA LEU A 137 -7.81 -2.08 8.57
C LEU A 137 -8.35 -2.33 9.98
N VAL A 138 -8.38 -1.31 10.85
CA VAL A 138 -8.85 -1.44 12.23
C VAL A 138 -10.35 -1.74 12.28
N MET A 139 -11.15 -1.06 11.44
CA MET A 139 -12.60 -1.29 11.36
C MET A 139 -12.95 -2.70 10.91
N PHE A 140 -12.27 -3.21 9.87
CA PHE A 140 -12.50 -4.58 9.40
C PHE A 140 -12.01 -5.61 10.43
N GLY A 141 -10.89 -5.35 11.12
CA GLY A 141 -10.44 -6.19 12.23
C GLY A 141 -11.45 -6.23 13.38
N ALA A 142 -12.14 -5.13 13.66
CA ALA A 142 -13.21 -5.06 14.65
C ALA A 142 -14.45 -5.89 14.25
N MET A 143 -14.70 -6.09 12.95
CA MET A 143 -15.77 -7.01 12.51
C MET A 143 -15.43 -8.47 12.82
N GLU A 144 -14.15 -8.84 12.69
CA GLU A 144 -13.70 -10.20 12.94
C GLU A 144 -13.57 -10.48 14.45
N THR A 145 -13.04 -9.52 15.22
CA THR A 145 -12.77 -9.65 16.66
C THR A 145 -13.04 -8.34 17.42
N PRO A 146 -14.31 -8.03 17.73
CA PRO A 146 -14.69 -6.75 18.36
C PRO A 146 -13.92 -6.44 19.65
N ASP A 147 -13.74 -7.43 20.52
CA ASP A 147 -13.10 -7.27 21.83
C ASP A 147 -11.61 -6.91 21.76
N ALA A 148 -10.95 -7.22 20.64
CA ALA A 148 -9.52 -6.98 20.44
C ALA A 148 -9.22 -5.65 19.73
N THR A 149 -10.22 -4.81 19.45
CA THR A 149 -10.01 -3.61 18.61
C THR A 149 -8.93 -2.67 19.15
N LEU A 150 -8.90 -2.40 20.46
CA LEU A 150 -7.85 -1.57 21.06
C LEU A 150 -6.46 -2.18 20.86
N HIS A 151 -6.36 -3.50 21.04
CA HIS A 151 -5.13 -4.26 20.81
C HIS A 151 -4.63 -4.08 19.37
N VAL A 152 -5.53 -4.31 18.41
CA VAL A 152 -5.23 -4.16 16.97
C VAL A 152 -4.75 -2.74 16.67
N ALA A 153 -5.43 -1.71 17.17
CA ALA A 153 -5.06 -0.32 16.93
C ALA A 153 -3.69 0.05 17.53
N VAL A 154 -3.42 -0.38 18.77
CA VAL A 154 -2.15 -0.08 19.48
C VAL A 154 -0.98 -0.82 18.85
N TYR A 155 -1.10 -2.14 18.63
CA TYR A 155 -0.03 -2.92 18.01
C TYR A 155 0.25 -2.45 16.59
N ARG A 156 -0.80 -2.06 15.85
CA ARG A 156 -0.65 -1.42 14.55
C ARG A 156 0.20 -0.16 14.63
N ALA A 157 -0.02 0.71 15.63
CA ALA A 157 0.81 1.90 15.80
C ALA A 157 2.26 1.52 16.15
N LEU A 158 2.46 0.59 17.09
CA LEU A 158 3.79 0.17 17.54
C LEU A 158 4.63 -0.44 16.41
N GLU A 159 4.07 -1.36 15.63
CA GLU A 159 4.73 -2.00 14.49
C GLU A 159 5.23 -0.97 13.47
N ILE A 160 4.41 0.05 13.20
CA ILE A 160 4.76 1.13 12.27
C ILE A 160 5.84 2.01 12.89
N MET A 161 5.76 2.35 14.17
CA MET A 161 6.78 3.17 14.85
C MET A 161 8.14 2.47 14.87
N VAL A 162 8.19 1.17 15.16
CA VAL A 162 9.42 0.37 15.11
C VAL A 162 10.00 0.35 13.70
N GLY A 163 9.16 0.08 12.69
CA GLY A 163 9.60 0.12 11.29
C GLY A 163 10.14 1.48 10.86
N VAL A 164 9.51 2.57 11.28
CA VAL A 164 9.97 3.94 11.03
C VAL A 164 11.30 4.22 11.73
N ALA A 165 11.41 3.90 13.01
CA ALA A 165 12.61 4.16 13.80
C ALA A 165 13.83 3.45 13.21
N VAL A 166 13.70 2.16 12.88
CA VAL A 166 14.79 1.37 12.30
C VAL A 166 15.15 1.87 10.90
N ALA A 167 14.18 2.16 10.05
CA ALA A 167 14.44 2.67 8.71
C ALA A 167 15.13 4.04 8.74
N CYS A 168 14.71 4.95 9.63
CA CYS A 168 15.37 6.24 9.82
C CYS A 168 16.81 6.06 10.32
N LEU A 169 17.06 5.11 11.24
CA LEU A 169 18.40 4.81 11.73
C LEU A 169 19.30 4.29 10.59
N VAL A 170 18.81 3.34 9.79
CA VAL A 170 19.57 2.81 8.64
C VAL A 170 19.87 3.93 7.63
N ASP A 171 18.89 4.77 7.32
CA ASP A 171 19.10 5.89 6.40
C ASP A 171 20.02 6.97 6.96
N TYR A 172 20.03 7.18 8.28
CA TYR A 172 20.99 8.07 8.91
C TYR A 172 22.42 7.52 8.83
N VAL A 173 22.60 6.21 8.99
CA VAL A 173 23.93 5.56 8.97
C VAL A 173 24.48 5.39 7.55
N PHE A 174 23.62 4.98 6.61
CA PHE A 174 24.05 4.57 5.26
C PHE A 174 23.57 5.51 4.14
N GLY A 175 22.64 6.41 4.43
CA GLY A 175 22.04 7.30 3.43
C GLY A 175 22.92 8.49 3.10
N PRO A 176 22.85 9.01 1.86
CA PRO A 176 23.55 10.22 1.49
C PRO A 176 22.95 11.43 2.23
N THR A 177 23.82 12.25 2.82
CA THR A 177 23.45 13.53 3.43
C THR A 177 23.31 14.58 2.32
N GLY A 178 22.09 14.78 1.83
CA GLY A 178 21.77 15.77 0.82
C GLY A 178 20.39 16.38 1.04
N PRO A 179 20.15 17.63 0.56
CA PRO A 179 18.83 18.22 0.61
C PRO A 179 17.85 17.38 -0.23
N ALA A 180 16.66 17.14 0.30
CA ALA A 180 15.62 16.47 -0.50
C ALA A 180 15.30 17.31 -1.74
N LEU A 181 15.15 16.64 -2.87
CA LEU A 181 14.58 17.29 -4.05
C LEU A 181 13.21 17.88 -3.70
N PRO A 182 12.93 19.13 -4.11
CA PRO A 182 11.64 19.77 -3.82
C PRO A 182 10.49 18.91 -4.36
N ALA A 183 9.57 18.53 -3.48
CA ALA A 183 8.35 17.86 -3.89
C ALA A 183 7.52 18.80 -4.77
N ALA A 184 6.91 18.27 -5.83
CA ALA A 184 5.99 19.03 -6.66
C ALA A 184 4.89 19.65 -5.78
N ARG A 185 4.64 20.95 -5.95
CA ARG A 185 3.65 21.67 -5.17
C ARG A 185 2.26 21.13 -5.51
N LYS A 186 1.60 20.51 -4.53
CA LYS A 186 0.22 20.08 -4.68
C LYS A 186 -0.73 21.26 -4.50
N PRO A 187 -1.90 21.25 -5.17
CA PRO A 187 -2.78 22.40 -5.19
C PRO A 187 -3.31 22.80 -3.80
N GLY A 188 -3.41 21.87 -2.85
CA GLY A 188 -4.07 22.06 -1.56
C GLY A 188 -5.45 21.42 -1.52
N PHE A 189 -5.89 21.03 -0.32
CA PHE A 189 -7.13 20.28 -0.13
C PHE A 189 -8.37 21.12 -0.44
N PHE A 190 -8.41 22.37 0.01
CA PHE A 190 -9.55 23.27 -0.15
C PHE A 190 -9.41 24.28 -1.29
N THR A 191 -8.39 24.13 -2.14
CA THR A 191 -8.16 25.09 -3.23
C THR A 191 -9.15 24.88 -4.36
N ARG A 192 -9.68 26.00 -4.88
CA ARG A 192 -10.58 26.02 -6.03
C ARG A 192 -9.79 26.20 -7.33
N PRO A 193 -10.25 25.67 -8.47
CA PRO A 193 -11.47 24.86 -8.65
C PRO A 193 -11.31 23.43 -8.10
N ILE A 194 -12.45 22.82 -7.72
CA ILE A 194 -12.50 21.41 -7.29
C ILE A 194 -12.22 20.52 -8.50
N ASP A 195 -11.27 19.60 -8.39
CA ASP A 195 -11.03 18.56 -9.40
C ASP A 195 -12.22 17.58 -9.38
N ARG A 196 -13.15 17.77 -10.33
CA ARG A 196 -14.39 17.00 -10.45
C ARG A 196 -14.11 15.52 -10.72
N GLY A 197 -13.16 15.23 -11.60
CA GLY A 197 -12.78 13.86 -11.93
C GLY A 197 -12.24 13.13 -10.70
N LEU A 198 -11.36 13.80 -9.95
CA LEU A 198 -10.84 13.26 -8.69
C LEU A 198 -11.94 13.04 -7.64
N LEU A 199 -12.89 13.99 -7.51
CA LEU A 199 -14.00 13.84 -6.58
C LEU A 199 -14.90 12.65 -6.94
N VAL A 200 -15.23 12.48 -8.23
CA VAL A 200 -16.00 11.32 -8.72
C VAL A 200 -15.26 10.01 -8.43
N THR A 201 -13.94 9.95 -8.68
CA THR A 201 -13.13 8.77 -8.35
C THR A 201 -13.12 8.50 -6.84
N ALA A 202 -12.94 9.53 -6.01
CA ALA A 202 -12.91 9.39 -4.57
C ALA A 202 -14.26 8.89 -4.01
N VAL A 203 -15.38 9.49 -4.43
CA VAL A 203 -16.73 9.08 -4.00
C VAL A 203 -17.06 7.67 -4.50
N THR A 204 -16.76 7.35 -5.76
CA THR A 204 -16.95 5.99 -6.28
C THR A 204 -16.14 4.97 -5.49
N GLY A 205 -14.89 5.30 -5.13
CA GLY A 205 -14.04 4.44 -4.30
C GLY A 205 -14.58 4.26 -2.89
N GLY A 206 -15.13 5.32 -2.30
CA GLY A 206 -15.78 5.26 -1.00
C GLY A 206 -16.97 4.31 -1.00
N ILE A 207 -17.86 4.45 -1.98
CA ILE A 207 -19.01 3.54 -2.16
C ILE A 207 -18.53 2.11 -2.40
N ALA A 208 -17.55 1.91 -3.29
CA ALA A 208 -17.00 0.58 -3.56
C ALA A 208 -16.44 -0.07 -2.29
N THR A 209 -15.69 0.69 -1.46
CA THR A 209 -15.13 0.21 -0.19
C THR A 209 -16.23 -0.17 0.79
N ALA A 210 -17.27 0.66 0.92
CA ALA A 210 -18.40 0.40 1.81
C ALA A 210 -19.20 -0.86 1.42
N LEU A 211 -19.21 -1.23 0.14
CA LEU A 211 -19.89 -2.43 -0.34
C LEU A 211 -19.07 -3.72 -0.15
N ILE A 212 -17.76 -3.62 0.15
CA ILE A 212 -16.89 -4.81 0.28
C ILE A 212 -17.41 -5.83 1.30
N PRO A 213 -17.77 -5.46 2.55
CA PRO A 213 -18.27 -6.44 3.52
C PRO A 213 -19.52 -7.16 3.03
N VAL A 214 -20.47 -6.41 2.44
CA VAL A 214 -21.72 -6.96 1.89
C VAL A 214 -21.44 -7.99 0.79
N ILE A 215 -20.48 -7.69 -0.10
CA ILE A 215 -20.09 -8.59 -1.18
C ILE A 215 -19.39 -9.84 -0.61
N TRP A 216 -18.48 -9.67 0.35
CA TRP A 216 -17.69 -10.78 0.89
C TRP A 216 -18.52 -11.72 1.77
N GLU A 217 -19.38 -11.17 2.61
CA GLU A 217 -20.28 -11.95 3.46
C GLU A 217 -21.31 -12.70 2.60
N GLY A 218 -21.89 -12.03 1.60
CA GLY A 218 -22.85 -12.65 0.68
C GLY A 218 -22.25 -13.75 -0.20
N LEU A 219 -20.96 -13.67 -0.54
CA LEU A 219 -20.27 -14.64 -1.39
C LEU A 219 -19.36 -15.62 -0.62
N GLN A 220 -19.24 -15.48 0.70
CA GLN A 220 -18.35 -16.26 1.58
C GLN A 220 -16.90 -16.34 1.06
N LEU A 221 -16.37 -15.21 0.60
CA LEU A 221 -15.04 -15.15 -0.01
C LEU A 221 -13.91 -15.10 1.04
N PRO A 222 -12.75 -15.74 0.80
CA PRO A 222 -11.59 -15.61 1.66
C PRO A 222 -10.90 -14.24 1.51
N GLY A 223 -10.01 -13.91 2.46
CA GLY A 223 -9.09 -12.77 2.34
C GLY A 223 -9.70 -11.39 2.64
N LEU A 224 -10.78 -11.33 3.42
CA LEU A 224 -11.50 -10.10 3.76
C LEU A 224 -10.57 -8.98 4.26
N GLY A 225 -9.60 -9.25 5.12
CA GLY A 225 -8.68 -8.22 5.61
C GLY A 225 -7.78 -7.54 4.55
N GLN A 226 -7.43 -8.23 3.45
CA GLN A 226 -6.53 -7.69 2.40
C GLN A 226 -7.29 -7.04 1.23
N THR A 227 -8.55 -7.44 1.03
CA THR A 227 -9.39 -6.95 -0.08
C THR A 227 -9.60 -5.43 -0.04
N PRO A 228 -10.03 -4.81 1.09
CA PRO A 228 -10.23 -3.36 1.17
C PRO A 228 -8.96 -2.56 0.90
N ILE A 229 -7.82 -3.02 1.42
CA ILE A 229 -6.53 -2.37 1.20
C ILE A 229 -6.15 -2.44 -0.29
N THR A 230 -6.39 -3.57 -0.96
CA THR A 230 -6.14 -3.68 -2.40
C THR A 230 -7.09 -2.80 -3.20
N ALA A 231 -8.39 -2.84 -2.91
CA ALA A 231 -9.39 -2.01 -3.59
C ALA A 231 -9.03 -0.53 -3.48
N PHE A 232 -8.71 -0.07 -2.26
CA PHE A 232 -8.24 1.28 -2.00
C PHE A 232 -7.01 1.66 -2.83
N VAL A 233 -6.01 0.77 -2.91
CA VAL A 233 -4.79 1.02 -3.69
C VAL A 233 -5.06 1.09 -5.20
N ILE A 234 -5.92 0.22 -5.74
CA ILE A 234 -6.30 0.25 -7.16
C ILE A 234 -7.11 1.51 -7.50
N MET A 235 -7.97 1.97 -6.58
CA MET A 235 -8.73 3.20 -6.75
C MET A 235 -7.84 4.44 -6.94
N ILE A 236 -6.63 4.45 -6.39
CA ILE A 236 -5.64 5.52 -6.64
C ILE A 236 -5.08 5.41 -8.06
N GLY A 237 -4.83 4.19 -8.53
CA GLY A 237 -4.36 3.90 -9.89
C GLY A 237 -5.36 4.27 -10.99
N MET A 238 -6.64 4.49 -10.63
CA MET A 238 -7.74 4.88 -11.54
C MET A 238 -7.44 6.10 -12.40
N ARG A 239 -6.70 7.09 -11.87
CA ARG A 239 -6.38 8.32 -12.61
C ARG A 239 -5.26 8.16 -13.64
N ARG A 240 -4.55 7.03 -13.63
CA ARG A 240 -3.47 6.74 -14.57
C ARG A 240 -3.89 5.59 -15.47
N GLU A 241 -3.41 4.39 -15.19
CA GLU A 241 -3.73 3.16 -15.90
C GLU A 241 -4.11 2.10 -14.85
N PRO A 242 -5.40 1.95 -14.49
CA PRO A 242 -5.82 1.02 -13.43
C PRO A 242 -5.48 -0.43 -13.78
N ALA A 243 -5.64 -0.83 -15.03
CA ALA A 243 -5.25 -2.16 -15.52
C ALA A 243 -3.74 -2.42 -15.38
N TRP A 244 -2.91 -1.41 -15.63
CA TRP A 244 -1.46 -1.50 -15.41
C TRP A 244 -1.13 -1.64 -13.92
N THR A 245 -1.81 -0.87 -13.06
CA THR A 245 -1.64 -0.94 -11.60
C THR A 245 -2.03 -2.33 -11.07
N ALA A 246 -3.14 -2.87 -11.55
CA ALA A 246 -3.63 -4.22 -11.23
C ALA A 246 -2.63 -5.30 -11.68
N LEU A 247 -2.14 -5.24 -12.91
CA LEU A 247 -1.15 -6.18 -13.45
C LEU A 247 0.15 -6.17 -12.64
N ASN A 248 0.67 -4.99 -12.30
CA ASN A 248 1.88 -4.87 -11.48
C ASN A 248 1.70 -5.45 -10.07
N ARG A 249 0.52 -5.27 -9.44
CA ARG A 249 0.21 -5.91 -8.15
C ARG A 249 0.21 -7.42 -8.26
N LEU A 250 -0.46 -7.97 -9.27
CA LEU A 250 -0.55 -9.40 -9.48
C LEU A 250 0.83 -10.00 -9.75
N ALA A 251 1.58 -9.41 -10.69
CA ALA A 251 2.93 -9.84 -11.03
C ALA A 251 3.86 -9.80 -9.82
N GLY A 252 3.85 -8.70 -9.06
CA GLY A 252 4.67 -8.58 -7.87
C GLY A 252 4.31 -9.60 -6.80
N CYS A 253 3.01 -9.82 -6.56
CA CYS A 253 2.55 -10.81 -5.59
C CYS A 253 2.97 -12.23 -5.97
N ILE A 254 2.89 -12.60 -7.25
CA ILE A 254 3.32 -13.91 -7.75
C ILE A 254 4.84 -14.06 -7.57
N VAL A 255 5.63 -13.05 -7.94
CA VAL A 255 7.10 -13.09 -7.83
C VAL A 255 7.54 -13.20 -6.36
N GLY A 256 7.05 -12.29 -5.50
CA GLY A 256 7.43 -12.25 -4.09
C GLY A 256 6.89 -13.44 -3.29
N GLY A 257 5.62 -13.79 -3.50
CA GLY A 257 5.00 -14.95 -2.86
C GLY A 257 5.63 -16.26 -3.31
N GLY A 258 5.91 -16.41 -4.61
CA GLY A 258 6.60 -17.59 -5.15
C GLY A 258 7.99 -17.78 -4.56
N PHE A 259 8.78 -16.71 -4.44
CA PHE A 259 10.08 -16.78 -3.77
C PHE A 259 9.94 -17.16 -2.29
N GLY A 260 8.96 -16.59 -1.58
CA GLY A 260 8.70 -16.94 -0.18
C GLY A 260 8.34 -18.42 0.00
N LEU A 261 7.53 -18.98 -0.90
CA LEU A 261 7.16 -20.41 -0.89
C LEU A 261 8.34 -21.32 -1.23
N LEU A 262 9.23 -20.89 -2.14
CA LEU A 262 10.48 -21.62 -2.40
C LEU A 262 11.37 -21.63 -1.16
N CYS A 263 11.52 -20.49 -0.49
CA CYS A 263 12.28 -20.39 0.76
C CYS A 263 11.71 -21.30 1.86
N MET A 264 10.38 -21.32 2.03
CA MET A 264 9.70 -22.25 2.93
C MET A 264 10.09 -23.72 2.64
N ARG A 265 10.18 -24.13 1.37
CA ARG A 265 10.51 -25.51 0.99
C ARG A 265 11.95 -25.92 1.30
N PHE A 266 12.90 -24.98 1.20
CA PHE A 266 14.34 -25.26 1.19
C PHE A 266 15.09 -24.82 2.45
N ILE A 267 14.59 -23.83 3.21
CA ILE A 267 15.28 -23.27 4.38
C ILE A 267 14.93 -24.03 5.67
N GLY A 268 13.67 -24.46 5.81
CA GLY A 268 13.17 -25.00 7.08
C GLY A 268 13.22 -23.96 8.20
N ASP A 269 13.58 -24.39 9.42
CA ASP A 269 13.60 -23.56 10.63
C ASP A 269 14.96 -22.92 10.95
N ASP A 270 15.92 -22.93 10.01
CA ASP A 270 17.23 -22.30 10.22
C ASP A 270 17.12 -20.77 10.20
N PRO A 271 17.31 -20.07 11.34
CA PRO A 271 17.15 -18.62 11.42
C PRO A 271 18.22 -17.86 10.63
N VAL A 272 19.42 -18.42 10.46
CA VAL A 272 20.50 -17.76 9.73
C VAL A 272 20.22 -17.81 8.23
N ALA A 273 19.86 -18.98 7.73
CA ALA A 273 19.45 -19.15 6.33
C ALA A 273 18.18 -18.34 6.01
N TRP A 274 17.23 -18.28 6.95
CA TRP A 274 16.04 -17.44 6.84
C TRP A 274 16.39 -15.95 6.66
N ILE A 275 17.22 -15.38 7.53
CA ILE A 275 17.67 -13.98 7.43
C ILE A 275 18.42 -13.74 6.12
N ALA A 276 19.32 -14.65 5.74
CA ALA A 276 20.10 -14.52 4.51
C ALA A 276 19.21 -14.52 3.26
N CYS A 277 18.24 -15.43 3.17
CA CYS A 277 17.31 -15.49 2.05
C CYS A 277 16.32 -14.32 2.04
N LEU A 278 15.84 -13.88 3.22
CA LEU A 278 15.00 -12.70 3.34
C LEU A 278 15.76 -11.46 2.83
N PHE A 279 17.01 -11.26 3.28
CA PHE A 279 17.86 -10.18 2.82
C PHE A 279 18.11 -10.26 1.31
N ALA A 280 18.50 -11.43 0.79
CA ALA A 280 18.81 -11.61 -0.63
C ALA A 280 17.59 -11.34 -1.53
N GLY A 281 16.42 -11.89 -1.17
CA GLY A 281 15.16 -11.64 -1.87
C GLY A 281 14.79 -10.16 -1.83
N LEU A 282 14.88 -9.52 -0.66
CA LEU A 282 14.59 -8.10 -0.48
C LEU A 282 15.55 -7.20 -1.27
N TYR A 283 16.83 -7.55 -1.34
CA TYR A 283 17.81 -6.81 -2.12
C TYR A 283 17.46 -6.81 -3.60
N VAL A 284 17.11 -7.97 -4.17
CA VAL A 284 16.71 -8.09 -5.58
C VAL A 284 15.43 -7.33 -5.87
N VAL A 285 14.38 -7.47 -5.06
CA VAL A 285 13.11 -6.76 -5.31
C VAL A 285 13.24 -5.26 -5.04
N ALA A 286 14.13 -4.84 -4.12
CA ALA A 286 14.43 -3.43 -3.88
C ALA A 286 15.19 -2.78 -5.04
N HIS A 287 16.04 -3.53 -5.75
CA HIS A 287 16.62 -3.08 -7.02
C HIS A 287 15.55 -2.73 -8.04
N VAL A 288 14.58 -3.64 -8.24
CA VAL A 288 13.45 -3.39 -9.14
C VAL A 288 12.62 -2.20 -8.64
N LYS A 289 12.31 -2.14 -7.34
CA LYS A 289 11.53 -1.07 -6.70
C LYS A 289 12.11 0.32 -6.98
N HIS A 290 13.43 0.45 -6.86
CA HIS A 290 14.15 1.71 -7.01
C HIS A 290 14.62 1.96 -8.45
N GLY A 291 14.30 1.04 -9.36
CA GLY A 291 14.48 1.19 -10.79
C GLY A 291 13.73 2.40 -11.35
N LYS A 292 14.17 2.86 -12.52
CA LYS A 292 13.58 4.02 -13.21
C LYS A 292 12.50 3.63 -14.22
N GLY A 293 12.22 2.34 -14.40
CA GLY A 293 11.25 1.83 -15.37
C GLY A 293 9.85 1.60 -14.80
N ASP A 294 8.93 1.29 -15.70
CA ASP A 294 7.51 1.10 -15.40
C ASP A 294 7.24 -0.10 -14.48
N ALA A 295 8.22 -1.01 -14.33
CA ALA A 295 8.15 -2.20 -13.49
C ALA A 295 8.51 -1.93 -12.01
N ALA A 296 8.86 -0.71 -11.63
CA ALA A 296 9.23 -0.36 -10.24
C ALA A 296 8.16 -0.76 -9.22
N TYR A 297 6.88 -0.61 -9.58
CA TYR A 297 5.78 -0.99 -8.71
C TYR A 297 5.66 -2.52 -8.51
N VAL A 298 6.13 -3.34 -9.47
CA VAL A 298 6.26 -4.79 -9.29
C VAL A 298 7.22 -5.10 -8.16
N GLY A 299 8.39 -4.46 -8.14
CA GLY A 299 9.39 -4.65 -7.08
C GLY A 299 8.85 -4.29 -5.71
N TYR A 300 8.08 -3.19 -5.62
CA TYR A 300 7.40 -2.82 -4.39
C TYR A 300 6.42 -3.90 -3.91
N GLN A 301 5.56 -4.40 -4.80
CA GLN A 301 4.56 -5.42 -4.47
C GLN A 301 5.18 -6.78 -4.17
N ALA A 302 6.25 -7.14 -4.88
CA ALA A 302 7.05 -8.33 -4.60
C ALA A 302 7.70 -8.26 -3.23
N GLY A 303 8.26 -7.12 -2.83
CA GLY A 303 8.79 -6.93 -1.48
C GLY A 303 7.73 -7.12 -0.40
N ILE A 304 6.54 -6.52 -0.54
CA ILE A 304 5.48 -6.69 0.48
C ILE A 304 5.01 -8.17 0.52
N ALA A 305 4.85 -8.83 -0.63
CA ALA A 305 4.44 -10.24 -0.68
C ALA A 305 5.50 -11.18 -0.08
N LEU A 306 6.78 -10.93 -0.38
CA LEU A 306 7.92 -11.63 0.18
C LEU A 306 7.93 -11.52 1.71
N ILE A 307 7.81 -10.30 2.25
CA ILE A 307 7.80 -10.08 3.70
C ILE A 307 6.64 -10.86 4.35
N MET A 308 5.42 -10.79 3.81
CA MET A 308 4.29 -11.52 4.42
C MET A 308 4.41 -13.05 4.35
N ALA A 309 5.04 -13.58 3.30
CA ALA A 309 5.29 -15.02 3.16
C ALA A 309 6.42 -15.51 4.08
N MET A 310 7.42 -14.66 4.32
CA MET A 310 8.62 -15.02 5.07
C MET A 310 8.56 -14.68 6.55
N VAL A 311 7.67 -13.79 6.98
CA VAL A 311 7.67 -13.22 8.34
C VAL A 311 6.36 -13.61 9.06
N GLN A 312 6.38 -14.77 9.72
CA GLN A 312 5.35 -15.25 10.65
C GLN A 312 5.94 -15.63 12.02
N GLY A 313 7.21 -15.28 12.26
CA GLY A 313 8.02 -15.68 13.40
C GLY A 313 9.51 -15.56 13.06
N PHE A 314 10.35 -16.37 13.71
CA PHE A 314 11.80 -16.47 13.41
C PHE A 314 12.14 -17.44 12.25
N ALA A 315 11.15 -17.76 11.42
CA ALA A 315 11.27 -18.70 10.30
C ALA A 315 10.24 -18.33 9.20
N PRO A 316 10.38 -18.87 7.97
CA PRO A 316 9.36 -18.74 6.94
C PRO A 316 8.00 -19.27 7.44
N SER A 317 6.90 -18.80 6.86
CA SER A 317 5.58 -19.38 7.17
C SER A 317 5.58 -20.88 6.90
N PRO A 318 5.18 -21.74 7.84
CA PRO A 318 4.99 -23.17 7.60
C PRO A 318 3.71 -23.45 6.80
N ASP A 319 2.90 -22.42 6.54
CA ASP A 319 1.64 -22.50 5.81
C ASP A 319 1.70 -21.67 4.52
N ILE A 320 1.09 -22.18 3.47
CA ILE A 320 0.88 -21.51 2.19
C ILE A 320 -0.29 -20.51 2.26
N LEU A 321 -1.16 -20.61 3.27
CA LEU A 321 -2.35 -19.77 3.43
C LEU A 321 -2.06 -18.26 3.39
N PRO A 322 -1.01 -17.69 4.02
CA PRO A 322 -0.71 -16.26 3.91
C PRO A 322 -0.49 -15.80 2.47
N ALA A 323 0.15 -16.63 1.64
CA ALA A 323 0.38 -16.34 0.23
C ALA A 323 -0.94 -16.41 -0.57
N ILE A 324 -1.77 -17.43 -0.31
CA ILE A 324 -3.08 -17.60 -0.96
C ILE A 324 -4.02 -16.46 -0.58
N ASN A 325 -4.16 -16.14 0.71
CA ASN A 325 -5.03 -15.09 1.23
C ASN A 325 -4.67 -13.73 0.61
N ARG A 326 -3.38 -13.48 0.41
CA ARG A 326 -2.92 -12.26 -0.27
C ARG A 326 -3.29 -12.25 -1.75
N LEU A 327 -3.08 -13.35 -2.46
CA LEU A 327 -3.45 -13.44 -3.88
C LEU A 327 -4.97 -13.29 -4.06
N ALA A 328 -5.76 -14.01 -3.24
CA ALA A 328 -7.22 -13.94 -3.23
C ALA A 328 -7.71 -12.52 -2.92
N GLY A 329 -7.18 -11.88 -1.87
CA GLY A 329 -7.54 -10.50 -1.52
C GLY A 329 -7.14 -9.49 -2.60
N ILE A 330 -6.02 -9.71 -3.32
CA ILE A 330 -5.63 -8.86 -4.44
C ILE A 330 -6.60 -9.00 -5.61
N MET A 331 -6.90 -10.24 -6.01
CA MET A 331 -7.85 -10.53 -7.09
C MET A 331 -9.25 -10.01 -6.76
N GLY A 332 -9.67 -10.17 -5.52
CA GLY A 332 -10.92 -9.65 -5.01
C GLY A 332 -10.99 -8.12 -5.10
N GLY A 333 -10.00 -7.42 -4.57
CA GLY A 333 -9.96 -5.96 -4.62
C GLY A 333 -9.87 -5.41 -6.05
N ILE A 334 -9.14 -6.06 -6.94
CA ILE A 334 -9.09 -5.71 -8.37
C ILE A 334 -10.47 -5.90 -9.00
N THR A 335 -11.13 -7.03 -8.76
CA THR A 335 -12.46 -7.33 -9.29
C THR A 335 -13.48 -6.28 -8.83
N VAL A 336 -13.50 -5.98 -7.52
CA VAL A 336 -14.40 -4.97 -6.97
C VAL A 336 -14.23 -3.64 -7.69
N VAL A 337 -13.00 -3.14 -7.83
CA VAL A 337 -12.76 -1.83 -8.44
C VAL A 337 -13.08 -1.82 -9.94
N LEU A 338 -12.65 -2.85 -10.68
CA LEU A 338 -12.88 -2.92 -12.13
C LEU A 338 -14.36 -3.08 -12.49
N VAL A 339 -15.17 -3.66 -11.60
CA VAL A 339 -16.62 -3.79 -11.77
C VAL A 339 -17.35 -2.55 -11.24
N SER A 340 -17.01 -2.09 -10.03
CA SER A 340 -17.70 -0.98 -9.38
C SER A 340 -17.51 0.34 -10.14
N GLN A 341 -16.32 0.57 -10.69
CA GLN A 341 -16.01 1.83 -11.34
C GLN A 341 -16.91 2.13 -12.55
N PRO A 342 -17.00 1.29 -13.60
CA PRO A 342 -17.85 1.58 -14.75
C PRO A 342 -19.33 1.64 -14.40
N LEU A 343 -19.78 0.92 -13.37
CA LEU A 343 -21.18 0.89 -12.94
C LEU A 343 -21.58 2.11 -12.11
N ILE A 344 -20.75 2.49 -11.13
CA ILE A 344 -21.08 3.49 -10.11
C ILE A 344 -20.64 4.90 -10.53
N ALA A 345 -19.48 5.05 -11.19
CA ALA A 345 -18.92 6.36 -11.48
C ALA A 345 -19.82 7.27 -12.35
N PRO A 346 -20.51 6.77 -13.40
CA PRO A 346 -21.43 7.60 -14.18
C PRO A 346 -22.61 8.13 -13.35
N LEU A 347 -23.11 7.33 -12.40
CA LEU A 347 -24.20 7.71 -11.51
C LEU A 347 -23.74 8.75 -10.50
N VAL A 348 -22.55 8.55 -9.91
CA VAL A 348 -21.93 9.51 -8.99
C VAL A 348 -21.66 10.84 -9.69
N ALA A 349 -21.16 10.81 -10.93
CA ALA A 349 -20.93 12.02 -11.71
C ALA A 349 -22.23 12.82 -11.91
N ARG A 350 -23.34 12.15 -12.29
CA ARG A 350 -24.64 12.81 -12.44
C ARG A 350 -25.18 13.36 -11.11
N GLY A 351 -25.08 12.58 -10.04
CA GLY A 351 -25.57 12.99 -8.71
C GLY A 351 -24.80 14.18 -8.15
N LEU A 352 -23.47 14.16 -8.25
CA LEU A 352 -22.64 15.29 -7.82
C LEU A 352 -22.85 16.54 -8.69
N ALA A 353 -23.08 16.37 -10.00
CA ALA A 353 -23.41 17.49 -10.89
C ALA A 353 -24.67 18.22 -10.44
N TYR A 354 -25.70 17.44 -10.09
CA TYR A 354 -26.97 17.95 -9.58
C TYR A 354 -26.82 18.64 -8.21
N LEU A 355 -26.14 17.99 -7.26
CA LEU A 355 -25.99 18.49 -5.89
C LEU A 355 -25.09 19.74 -5.78
N LEU A 356 -24.05 19.82 -6.60
CA LEU A 356 -23.05 20.89 -6.53
C LEU A 356 -23.27 21.99 -7.57
N ASP A 357 -24.38 21.93 -8.31
CA ASP A 357 -24.74 22.88 -9.38
C ASP A 357 -23.53 23.15 -10.31
N TRP A 358 -22.94 22.05 -10.81
CA TRP A 358 -21.64 22.07 -11.49
C TRP A 358 -21.58 23.00 -12.71
N ASP A 359 -22.72 23.29 -13.33
CA ASP A 359 -22.81 24.18 -14.49
C ASP A 359 -22.61 25.65 -14.12
N ARG A 360 -22.71 26.02 -12.83
CA ARG A 360 -22.47 27.38 -12.33
C ARG A 360 -21.07 27.60 -11.76
N LEU A 361 -20.28 26.55 -11.59
CA LEU A 361 -18.91 26.64 -11.08
C LEU A 361 -17.91 26.73 -12.25
N PRO A 362 -16.90 27.62 -12.20
CA PRO A 362 -15.92 27.76 -13.28
C PRO A 362 -15.25 26.41 -13.59
N SER A 363 -15.30 26.00 -14.87
CA SER A 363 -14.69 24.75 -15.33
C SER A 363 -13.18 24.90 -15.44
N ASN A 364 -12.44 23.86 -15.07
CA ASN A 364 -10.98 23.82 -15.19
C ASN A 364 -10.53 23.42 -16.61
N THR A 365 -11.37 23.62 -17.62
CA THR A 365 -11.07 23.35 -19.04
C THR A 365 -10.27 24.52 -19.61
N GLY A 366 -9.03 24.66 -19.12
CA GLY A 366 -7.96 25.29 -19.89
C GLY A 366 -7.10 24.17 -20.44
N ASP A 367 -7.11 23.99 -21.76
CA ASP A 367 -6.22 23.09 -22.51
C ASP A 367 -4.80 23.11 -21.95
N ARG A 368 -4.29 21.93 -21.58
CA ARG A 368 -2.87 21.60 -21.57
C ARG A 368 -2.65 20.15 -21.92
#